data_AF-A0A6L4ZFY5-F1
#
_entry.id   AF-A0A6L4ZFY5-F1
#
_cell.length_a   1.000
_cell.length_b   1.000
_cell.length_c   1.000
_cell.angle_alpha   90.00
_cell.angle_beta   90.00
_cell.angle_gamma   90.00
#
_symmetry.space_group_name_H-M   'P 1'
#
loop_
_entity.id
_entity.type
_entity.pdbx_description
1 polymer ?
#
loop_
_entity_poly.entity_id
_entity_poly.type
_entity_poly.pdbx_seq_one_letter_code
_entity_poly.pdbx_strand_id
1 'polypeptide(L)'
;MDRYASFSDYAEAKRRLFLNQQENDFAVLNFEDRLVSSMADSTPAEKLFFSTKRELPVGIFLCGDEIVYRNSNATEQVLLNPSKDVRLRGAHNLENVMVALAVGVALNASFEAMRKSVSEFQGIEHRLESVAEVNGVDFVNDSKATSVDAAIKALEAFPGNLVLILGGKDKGSDYLPLRSLIAEKVKHLVLIGAASDKIQAALSGICTVLLAPACSSYDMFDNFEQRGQVFKSEVANLKAKHQ
;
A
#
# COMPACT_ATOMS: atom_id res chain seq x y z
N MET A 1 -0.27 7.23 17.07
CA MET A 1 0.04 8.43 17.87
C MET A 1 0.01 8.16 19.37
N ASP A 2 -0.53 7.03 19.82
CA ASP A 2 -0.74 6.67 21.24
C ASP A 2 0.53 6.60 22.12
N ARG A 3 1.73 6.70 21.55
CA ARG A 3 3.02 6.65 22.27
C ARG A 3 3.81 7.95 22.23
N TYR A 4 3.40 8.94 21.44
CA TYR A 4 4.15 10.20 21.24
C TYR A 4 3.20 11.39 21.32
N ALA A 5 3.60 12.43 22.05
CA ALA A 5 2.77 13.62 22.27
C ALA A 5 2.54 14.41 20.97
N SER A 6 3.49 14.35 20.02
CA SER A 6 3.36 14.96 18.70
C SER A 6 4.04 14.13 17.61
N PHE A 7 3.72 14.44 16.35
CA PHE A 7 4.43 13.88 15.19
C PHE A 7 5.92 14.30 15.16
N SER A 8 6.23 15.49 15.67
CA SER A 8 7.62 15.96 15.83
C SER A 8 8.41 15.07 16.79
N ASP A 9 7.81 14.67 17.92
CA ASP A 9 8.47 13.78 18.89
C ASP A 9 8.73 12.39 18.31
N TYR A 10 7.79 11.88 17.50
CA TYR A 10 7.96 10.64 16.78
C TYR A 10 9.11 10.71 15.75
N ALA A 11 9.19 11.81 15.01
CA ALA A 11 10.26 12.03 14.04
C ALA A 11 11.63 12.15 14.73
N GLU A 12 11.71 12.90 15.82
CA GLU A 12 12.93 13.06 16.60
C GLU A 12 13.39 11.72 17.19
N ALA A 13 12.47 10.90 17.69
CA ALA A 13 12.79 9.55 18.17
C ALA A 13 13.42 8.67 17.08
N LYS A 14 13.02 8.82 15.81
CA LYS A 14 13.64 8.12 14.68
C LYS A 14 14.99 8.72 14.29
N ARG A 15 15.13 10.04 14.33
CA ARG A 15 16.40 10.74 14.05
C ARG A 15 17.53 10.27 14.95
N ARG A 16 17.21 9.82 16.17
CA ARG A 16 18.19 9.23 17.11
C ARG A 16 18.99 8.06 16.55
N LEU A 17 18.49 7.36 15.52
CA LEU A 17 19.23 6.31 14.81
C LEU A 17 20.60 6.81 14.31
N PHE A 18 20.69 8.10 13.98
CA PHE A 18 21.86 8.73 13.38
C PHE A 18 22.87 9.30 14.38
N LEU A 19 22.51 9.44 15.67
CA LEU A 19 23.29 10.20 16.64
C LEU A 19 24.67 9.61 16.96
N ASN A 20 24.84 8.30 16.80
CA ASN A 20 26.09 7.61 17.11
C ASN A 20 26.93 7.30 15.86
N GLN A 21 26.46 7.69 14.67
CA GLN A 21 27.16 7.41 13.43
C GLN A 21 28.45 8.23 13.30
N GLN A 22 29.42 7.67 12.59
CA GLN A 22 30.71 8.27 12.25
C GLN A 22 30.86 8.42 10.73
N GLU A 23 31.93 9.07 10.27
CA GLU A 23 32.16 9.34 8.82
C GLU A 23 32.28 8.07 7.97
N ASN A 24 32.68 6.95 8.56
CA ASN A 24 32.80 5.65 7.89
C ASN A 24 31.51 4.81 7.92
N ASP A 25 30.44 5.32 8.54
CA ASP A 25 29.12 4.71 8.50
C ASP A 25 28.31 5.21 7.29
N PHE A 26 27.15 4.58 7.07
CA PHE A 26 26.21 4.98 6.01
C PHE A 26 24.85 5.36 6.57
N ALA A 27 24.23 6.37 5.97
CA ALA A 27 22.85 6.76 6.23
C ALA A 27 22.02 6.63 4.94
N VAL A 28 21.11 5.65 4.92
CA VAL A 28 20.16 5.46 3.82
C VAL A 28 18.92 6.31 4.05
N LEU A 29 18.60 7.20 3.11
CA LEU A 29 17.58 8.24 3.28
C LEU A 29 16.66 8.33 2.06
N ASN A 30 15.35 8.45 2.31
CA ASN A 30 14.37 8.69 1.24
C ASN A 30 14.44 10.16 0.82
N PHE A 31 14.81 10.42 -0.44
CA PHE A 31 14.93 11.78 -0.96
C PHE A 31 13.58 12.48 -1.12
N GLU A 32 12.51 11.73 -1.35
CA GLU A 32 11.16 12.28 -1.59
C GLU A 32 10.43 12.66 -0.30
N ASP A 33 10.85 12.11 0.84
CA ASP A 33 10.34 12.49 2.15
C ASP A 33 11.22 13.61 2.71
N ARG A 34 10.69 14.84 2.71
CA ARG A 34 11.43 16.03 3.18
C ARG A 34 11.90 15.90 4.63
N LEU A 35 11.10 15.26 5.49
CA LEU A 35 11.43 15.11 6.90
C LEU A 35 12.61 14.15 7.04
N VAL A 36 12.55 12.98 6.38
CA VAL A 36 13.65 12.01 6.36
C VAL A 36 14.90 12.59 5.69
N SER A 37 14.75 13.25 4.54
CA SER A 37 15.86 13.84 3.80
C SER A 37 16.60 14.90 4.63
N SER A 38 15.87 15.73 5.38
CA SER A 38 16.47 16.71 6.30
C SER A 38 17.28 16.08 7.46
N MET A 39 17.08 14.79 7.76
CA MET A 39 17.89 14.10 8.77
C MET A 39 19.33 13.86 8.31
N ALA A 40 19.64 14.05 7.03
CA ALA A 40 21.01 13.99 6.50
C ALA A 40 21.98 14.93 7.24
N ASP A 41 21.49 16.10 7.65
CA ASP A 41 22.28 17.12 8.37
C ASP A 41 22.59 16.69 9.81
N SER A 42 21.93 15.65 10.30
CA SER A 42 22.10 15.12 11.66
C SER A 42 23.14 14.01 11.77
N THR A 43 23.86 13.68 10.70
CA THR A 43 24.86 12.60 10.70
C THR A 43 26.14 12.96 9.94
N PRO A 44 27.32 12.60 10.48
CA PRO A 44 28.56 12.68 9.72
C PRO A 44 28.70 11.55 8.68
N ALA A 45 27.89 10.48 8.77
CA ALA A 45 27.93 9.33 7.87
C ALA A 45 27.83 9.68 6.38
N GLU A 46 28.32 8.79 5.53
CA GLU A 46 28.10 8.88 4.08
C GLU A 46 26.59 8.74 3.78
N LYS A 47 26.06 9.69 3.01
CA LYS A 47 24.61 9.75 2.72
C LYS A 47 24.34 9.00 1.42
N LEU A 48 23.50 7.97 1.51
CA LEU A 48 23.03 7.22 0.36
C LEU A 48 21.53 7.47 0.18
N PHE A 49 21.21 8.47 -0.63
CA PHE A 49 19.82 8.79 -0.94
C PHE A 49 19.22 7.82 -1.94
N PHE A 50 17.91 7.61 -1.84
CA PHE A 50 17.15 6.96 -2.89
C PHE A 50 15.89 7.72 -3.32
N SER A 51 15.48 7.57 -4.59
CA SER A 51 14.24 8.13 -5.12
C SER A 51 13.57 7.25 -6.18
N THR A 52 12.27 7.02 -6.03
CA THR A 52 11.42 6.38 -7.05
C THR A 52 10.85 7.37 -8.07
N LYS A 53 11.08 8.68 -7.89
CA LYS A 53 10.38 9.73 -8.66
C LYS A 53 11.29 10.56 -9.55
N ARG A 54 12.59 10.62 -9.27
CA ARG A 54 13.55 11.42 -10.02
C ARG A 54 14.94 10.82 -9.97
N GLU A 55 15.75 11.13 -10.98
CA GLU A 55 17.17 10.82 -10.95
C GLU A 55 17.90 11.68 -9.91
N LEU A 56 18.93 11.09 -9.27
CA LEU A 56 19.74 11.75 -8.25
C LEU A 56 21.18 11.93 -8.75
N PRO A 57 21.84 13.08 -8.50
CA PRO A 57 23.25 13.27 -8.88
C PRO A 57 24.19 12.24 -8.26
N VAL A 58 23.87 11.77 -7.04
CA VAL A 58 24.52 10.66 -6.35
C VAL A 58 23.45 9.91 -5.57
N GLY A 59 23.46 8.58 -5.61
CA GLY A 59 22.51 7.73 -4.89
C GLY A 59 21.87 6.68 -5.78
N ILE A 60 20.72 6.16 -5.34
CA ILE A 60 19.97 5.11 -6.04
C ILE A 60 18.64 5.66 -6.54
N PHE A 61 18.35 5.53 -7.82
CA PHE A 61 17.12 6.08 -8.38
C PHE A 61 16.49 5.18 -9.43
N LEU A 62 15.19 5.35 -9.64
CA LEU A 62 14.46 4.72 -10.73
C LEU A 62 14.57 5.58 -12.00
N CYS A 63 15.12 5.02 -13.06
CA CYS A 63 15.16 5.61 -14.41
C CYS A 63 14.41 4.68 -15.37
N GLY A 64 13.17 5.03 -15.74
CA GLY A 64 12.30 4.13 -16.48
C GLY A 64 12.01 2.85 -15.68
N ASP A 65 12.47 1.69 -16.18
CA ASP A 65 12.40 0.39 -15.49
C ASP A 65 13.78 -0.08 -15.01
N GLU A 66 14.73 0.82 -14.79
CA GLU A 66 16.05 0.50 -14.26
C GLU A 66 16.23 1.15 -12.89
N ILE A 67 16.61 0.37 -11.89
CA ILE A 67 17.16 0.92 -10.64
C ILE A 67 18.65 1.12 -10.86
N VAL A 68 19.08 2.38 -10.86
CA VAL A 68 20.45 2.80 -11.12
C VAL A 68 21.10 3.27 -9.82
N TYR A 69 22.34 2.86 -9.60
CA TYR A 69 23.23 3.47 -8.61
C TYR A 69 24.22 4.39 -9.34
N ARG A 70 24.29 5.65 -8.91
CA ARG A 70 25.27 6.64 -9.36
C ARG A 70 26.16 7.04 -8.19
N ASN A 71 27.47 6.81 -8.32
CA ASN A 71 28.44 7.16 -7.28
C ASN A 71 28.86 8.65 -7.37
N SER A 72 29.69 9.10 -6.42
CA SER A 72 30.20 10.48 -6.36
C SER A 72 31.03 10.91 -7.58
N ASN A 73 31.58 9.96 -8.34
CA ASN A 73 32.33 10.19 -9.58
C ASN A 73 31.42 10.17 -10.83
N ALA A 74 30.09 10.24 -10.65
CA ALA A 74 29.09 10.14 -11.72
C ALA A 74 29.17 8.83 -12.54
N THR A 75 29.75 7.77 -11.99
CA THR A 75 29.71 6.44 -12.60
C THR A 75 28.40 5.77 -12.27
N GLU A 76 27.72 5.27 -13.30
CA GLU A 76 26.43 4.60 -13.18
C GLU A 76 26.55 3.10 -13.31
N GLN A 77 25.71 2.41 -12.56
CA GLN A 77 25.59 0.96 -12.57
C GLN A 77 24.12 0.59 -12.42
N VAL A 78 23.61 -0.23 -13.35
CA VAL A 78 22.25 -0.77 -13.27
C VAL A 78 22.24 -1.91 -12.26
N LEU A 79 21.50 -1.72 -11.17
CA LEU A 79 21.36 -2.73 -10.12
C LEU A 79 20.39 -3.83 -10.56
N LEU A 80 19.18 -3.47 -10.99
CA LEU A 80 18.16 -4.43 -11.48
C LEU A 80 17.04 -3.73 -12.27
N ASN A 81 16.18 -4.53 -12.90
CA ASN A 81 14.98 -4.08 -13.59
C ASN A 81 13.72 -4.50 -12.80
N PRO A 82 12.95 -3.58 -12.19
CA PRO A 82 11.82 -3.94 -11.35
C PRO A 82 10.78 -4.83 -12.03
N SER A 83 10.42 -4.55 -13.28
CA SER A 83 9.42 -5.34 -14.01
C SER A 83 9.80 -6.82 -14.18
N LYS A 84 11.10 -7.12 -14.14
CA LYS A 84 11.67 -8.46 -14.34
C LYS A 84 12.06 -9.11 -13.01
N ASP A 85 12.68 -8.34 -12.13
CA ASP A 85 13.38 -8.86 -10.97
C ASP A 85 12.59 -8.68 -9.65
N VAL A 86 11.54 -7.85 -9.61
CA VAL A 86 10.79 -7.61 -8.37
C VAL A 86 9.42 -8.28 -8.43
N ARG A 87 9.25 -9.33 -7.61
CA ARG A 87 7.96 -10.04 -7.49
C ARG A 87 6.93 -9.34 -6.60
N LEU A 88 7.39 -8.42 -5.75
CA LEU A 88 6.55 -7.72 -4.79
C LEU A 88 5.71 -6.64 -5.47
N ARG A 89 4.41 -6.58 -5.12
CA ARG A 89 3.49 -5.57 -5.67
C ARG A 89 3.54 -4.26 -4.88
N GLY A 90 3.31 -3.14 -5.59
CA GLY A 90 3.09 -1.81 -5.01
C GLY A 90 4.35 -0.94 -4.88
N ALA A 91 4.16 0.38 -5.06
CA ALA A 91 5.25 1.37 -5.04
C ALA A 91 6.05 1.38 -3.74
N HIS A 92 5.40 1.16 -2.60
CA HIS A 92 6.06 1.10 -1.30
C HIS A 92 7.01 -0.11 -1.17
N ASN A 93 6.76 -1.21 -1.90
CA ASN A 93 7.67 -2.35 -1.91
C ASN A 93 8.88 -2.09 -2.80
N LEU A 94 8.70 -1.35 -3.89
CA LEU A 94 9.82 -0.86 -4.69
C LEU A 94 10.75 0.03 -3.86
N GLU A 95 10.21 0.93 -3.03
CA GLU A 95 11.01 1.71 -2.08
C GLU A 95 11.78 0.82 -1.09
N ASN A 96 11.15 -0.22 -0.55
CA ASN A 96 11.83 -1.18 0.35
C ASN A 96 12.97 -1.92 -0.36
N VAL A 97 12.78 -2.30 -1.64
CA VAL A 97 13.82 -2.91 -2.46
C VAL A 97 14.98 -1.92 -2.68
N MET A 98 14.70 -0.66 -3.00
CA MET A 98 15.74 0.36 -3.16
C MET A 98 16.52 0.60 -1.87
N VAL A 99 15.87 0.56 -0.71
CA VAL A 99 16.56 0.62 0.59
C VAL A 99 17.47 -0.59 0.80
N ALA A 100 17.00 -1.80 0.49
CA ALA A 100 17.82 -3.01 0.60
C ALA A 100 19.04 -2.98 -0.34
N LEU A 101 18.85 -2.48 -1.57
CA LEU A 101 19.92 -2.26 -2.53
C LEU A 101 20.92 -1.20 -2.02
N ALA A 102 20.43 -0.12 -1.42
CA ALA A 102 21.28 0.91 -0.80
C ALA A 102 22.18 0.32 0.28
N VAL A 103 21.62 -0.52 1.16
CA VAL A 103 22.40 -1.26 2.16
C VAL A 103 23.41 -2.20 1.50
N GLY A 104 23.04 -2.91 0.45
CA GLY A 104 23.96 -3.79 -0.27
C GLY A 104 25.13 -3.03 -0.93
N VAL A 105 24.87 -1.85 -1.51
CA VAL A 105 25.92 -0.95 -2.03
C VAL A 105 26.84 -0.50 -0.91
N ALA A 106 26.30 -0.02 0.21
CA ALA A 106 27.09 0.42 1.38
C ALA A 106 28.00 -0.70 1.94
N LEU A 107 27.55 -1.96 1.83
CA LEU A 107 28.30 -3.14 2.27
C LEU A 107 29.18 -3.75 1.16
N ASN A 108 29.30 -3.11 0.00
CA ASN A 108 30.04 -3.60 -1.17
C ASN A 108 29.62 -5.02 -1.62
N ALA A 109 28.32 -5.34 -1.50
CA ALA A 109 27.78 -6.57 -2.05
C ALA A 109 27.83 -6.54 -3.59
N SER A 110 28.08 -7.70 -4.22
CA SER A 110 28.08 -7.77 -5.68
C SER A 110 26.68 -7.50 -6.23
N PHE A 111 26.60 -6.77 -7.34
CA PHE A 111 25.31 -6.42 -7.95
C PHE A 111 24.55 -7.65 -8.44
N GLU A 112 25.27 -8.69 -8.86
CA GLU A 112 24.69 -9.99 -9.20
C GLU A 112 24.02 -10.64 -8.00
N ALA A 113 24.68 -10.67 -6.83
CA ALA A 113 24.11 -11.26 -5.62
C ALA A 113 22.90 -10.45 -5.13
N MET A 114 22.94 -9.13 -5.21
CA MET A 114 21.80 -8.28 -4.89
C MET A 114 20.60 -8.56 -5.80
N ARG A 115 20.80 -8.57 -7.12
CA ARG A 115 19.74 -8.85 -8.10
C ARG A 115 19.14 -10.25 -7.92
N LYS A 116 19.99 -11.25 -7.67
CA LYS A 116 19.54 -12.61 -7.38
C LYS A 116 18.69 -12.65 -6.10
N SER A 117 19.16 -12.02 -5.03
CA SER A 117 18.44 -11.99 -3.75
C SER A 117 17.06 -11.34 -3.88
N VAL A 118 16.96 -10.24 -4.63
CA VAL A 118 15.67 -9.55 -4.88
C VAL A 118 14.74 -10.41 -5.72
N SER A 119 15.24 -11.08 -6.76
CA SER A 119 14.42 -11.89 -7.67
C SER A 119 13.91 -13.20 -7.07
N GLU A 120 14.62 -13.75 -6.09
CA GLU A 120 14.22 -14.95 -5.35
C GLU A 120 13.29 -14.62 -4.17
N PHE A 121 13.28 -13.37 -3.69
CA PHE A 121 12.48 -12.96 -2.54
C PHE A 121 10.97 -12.99 -2.85
N GLN A 122 10.23 -13.88 -2.18
CA GLN A 122 8.78 -14.05 -2.38
C GLN A 122 7.93 -13.10 -1.53
N GLY A 123 8.54 -12.27 -0.69
CA GLY A 123 7.82 -11.45 0.28
C GLY A 123 7.84 -12.03 1.68
N ILE A 124 7.10 -11.39 2.58
CA ILE A 124 6.98 -11.80 3.98
C ILE A 124 5.56 -12.32 4.17
N GLU A 125 5.43 -13.44 4.88
CA GLU A 125 4.14 -13.97 5.30
C GLU A 125 3.27 -12.87 5.91
N HIS A 126 2.00 -12.86 5.51
CA HIS A 126 0.96 -11.91 5.93
C HIS A 126 1.11 -10.46 5.42
N ARG A 127 1.96 -10.21 4.43
CA ARG A 127 2.11 -8.88 3.81
C ARG A 127 1.89 -8.96 2.30
N LEU A 128 0.68 -8.60 1.85
CA LEU A 128 0.24 -8.76 0.45
C LEU A 128 0.60 -10.13 -0.14
N GLU A 129 0.51 -11.16 0.69
CA GLU A 129 0.92 -12.53 0.39
C GLU A 129 -0.10 -13.18 -0.54
N SER A 130 0.31 -13.59 -1.74
CA SER A 130 -0.55 -14.38 -2.61
C SER A 130 -0.70 -15.80 -2.03
N VAL A 131 -1.89 -16.12 -1.55
CA VAL A 131 -2.17 -17.39 -0.87
C VAL A 131 -2.50 -18.48 -1.89
N ALA A 132 -3.49 -18.22 -2.75
CA ALA A 132 -3.95 -19.16 -3.76
C ALA A 132 -4.80 -18.46 -4.82
N GLU A 133 -4.89 -19.07 -6.00
CA GLU A 133 -5.94 -18.78 -6.98
C GLU A 133 -6.97 -19.92 -6.92
N VAL A 134 -8.25 -19.58 -6.75
CA VAL A 134 -9.34 -20.57 -6.75
C VAL A 134 -10.41 -20.12 -7.73
N ASN A 135 -10.66 -20.92 -8.76
CA ASN A 135 -11.64 -20.62 -9.83
C ASN A 135 -11.44 -19.24 -10.48
N GLY A 136 -10.19 -18.84 -10.74
CA GLY A 136 -9.87 -17.54 -11.33
C GLY A 136 -9.95 -16.35 -10.36
N VAL A 137 -10.02 -16.61 -9.04
CA VAL A 137 -10.03 -15.58 -8.01
C VAL A 137 -8.75 -15.67 -7.18
N ASP A 138 -7.98 -14.58 -7.17
CA ASP A 138 -6.78 -14.43 -6.34
C ASP A 138 -7.17 -14.15 -4.88
N PHE A 139 -6.64 -14.96 -3.96
CA PHE A 139 -6.74 -14.76 -2.52
C PHE A 139 -5.43 -14.22 -1.97
N VAL A 140 -5.49 -13.03 -1.37
CA VAL A 140 -4.31 -12.34 -0.83
C VAL A 140 -4.46 -12.14 0.67
N ASN A 141 -3.43 -12.52 1.43
CA ASN A 141 -3.33 -12.32 2.87
C ASN A 141 -2.49 -11.09 3.20
N ASP A 142 -3.15 -10.08 3.77
CA ASP A 142 -2.50 -8.88 4.31
C ASP A 142 -2.86 -8.64 5.77
N SER A 143 -2.94 -9.72 6.57
CA SER A 143 -3.35 -9.64 7.98
C SER A 143 -2.42 -8.79 8.87
N LYS A 144 -1.21 -8.42 8.40
CA LYS A 144 -0.36 -7.41 9.07
C LYS A 144 -0.83 -5.97 8.88
N ALA A 145 -1.79 -5.69 7.99
CA ALA A 145 -2.40 -4.37 7.86
C ALA A 145 -3.28 -4.01 9.06
N THR A 146 -2.64 -3.73 10.19
CA THR A 146 -3.29 -3.51 11.50
C THR A 146 -3.56 -2.03 11.83
N SER A 147 -3.48 -1.16 10.81
CA SER A 147 -3.77 0.27 10.87
C SER A 147 -4.44 0.75 9.58
N VAL A 148 -5.07 1.93 9.63
CA VAL A 148 -5.74 2.56 8.47
C VAL A 148 -4.74 2.85 7.35
N ASP A 149 -3.56 3.39 7.68
CA ASP A 149 -2.51 3.64 6.68
C ASP A 149 -2.00 2.36 6.00
N ALA A 150 -1.95 1.26 6.74
CA ALA A 150 -1.53 -0.02 6.15
C ALA A 150 -2.61 -0.55 5.19
N ALA A 151 -3.89 -0.45 5.55
CA ALA A 151 -5.00 -0.82 4.67
C ALA A 151 -5.06 0.07 3.41
N ILE A 152 -4.76 1.37 3.52
CA ILE A 152 -4.63 2.28 2.36
C ILE A 152 -3.55 1.76 1.41
N LYS A 153 -2.34 1.50 1.92
CA LYS A 153 -1.22 0.97 1.11
C LYS A 153 -1.55 -0.37 0.46
N ALA A 154 -2.34 -1.20 1.13
CA ALA A 154 -2.80 -2.47 0.58
C ALA A 154 -3.74 -2.23 -0.61
N LEU A 155 -4.74 -1.36 -0.45
CA LEU A 155 -5.69 -1.02 -1.53
C LEU A 155 -5.00 -0.38 -2.75
N GLU A 156 -4.01 0.49 -2.53
CA GLU A 156 -3.22 1.13 -3.58
C GLU A 156 -2.37 0.14 -4.39
N ALA A 157 -2.05 -1.02 -3.82
CA ALA A 157 -1.28 -2.06 -4.52
C ALA A 157 -2.09 -2.82 -5.59
N PHE A 158 -3.41 -2.61 -5.65
CA PHE A 158 -4.29 -3.27 -6.62
C PHE A 158 -4.98 -2.26 -7.54
N PRO A 159 -5.20 -2.63 -8.81
CA PRO A 159 -5.91 -1.78 -9.76
C PRO A 159 -7.40 -1.61 -9.39
N GLY A 160 -7.97 -2.51 -8.59
CA GLY A 160 -9.39 -2.52 -8.21
C GLY A 160 -9.97 -3.94 -8.24
N ASN A 161 -11.29 -4.05 -8.39
CA ASN A 161 -12.00 -5.33 -8.45
C ASN A 161 -11.83 -6.21 -7.19
N LEU A 162 -11.84 -5.58 -6.01
CA LEU A 162 -11.57 -6.27 -4.75
C LEU A 162 -12.85 -6.67 -4.01
N VAL A 163 -12.80 -7.83 -3.36
CA VAL A 163 -13.64 -8.13 -2.20
C VAL A 163 -12.77 -7.93 -0.96
N LEU A 164 -13.07 -6.90 -0.17
CA LEU A 164 -12.25 -6.54 1.00
C LEU A 164 -12.87 -7.08 2.28
N ILE A 165 -12.07 -7.75 3.10
CA ILE A 165 -12.43 -8.10 4.48
C ILE A 165 -11.73 -7.09 5.39
N LEU A 166 -12.51 -6.31 6.15
CA LEU A 166 -12.00 -5.21 6.98
C LEU A 166 -12.59 -5.24 8.37
N GLY A 167 -11.75 -5.11 9.39
CA GLY A 167 -12.20 -4.95 10.77
C GLY A 167 -11.28 -5.58 11.79
N GLY A 168 -11.78 -5.74 13.01
CA GLY A 168 -10.99 -6.17 14.17
C GLY A 168 -11.25 -5.31 15.40
N LYS A 169 -10.24 -5.17 16.27
CA LYS A 169 -10.31 -4.34 17.48
C LYS A 169 -10.09 -2.86 17.13
N ASP A 170 -11.03 -2.00 17.50
CA ASP A 170 -10.85 -0.55 17.36
C ASP A 170 -9.74 -0.05 18.30
N LYS A 171 -8.85 0.78 17.77
CA LYS A 171 -7.77 1.47 18.49
C LYS A 171 -8.01 2.99 18.58
N GLY A 172 -9.24 3.43 18.34
CA GLY A 172 -9.58 4.86 18.23
C GLY A 172 -9.28 5.47 16.86
N SER A 173 -9.12 4.64 15.82
CA SER A 173 -8.74 5.10 14.49
C SER A 173 -9.86 5.87 13.79
N ASP A 174 -9.50 6.80 12.91
CA ASP A 174 -10.41 7.40 11.93
C ASP A 174 -10.37 6.60 10.62
N TYR A 175 -11.54 6.14 10.16
CA TYR A 175 -11.69 5.30 8.97
C TYR A 175 -12.12 6.09 7.72
N LEU A 176 -12.48 7.37 7.85
CA LEU A 176 -12.86 8.23 6.73
C LEU A 176 -11.83 8.25 5.58
N PRO A 177 -10.50 8.21 5.83
CA PRO A 177 -9.50 8.18 4.76
C PRO A 177 -9.64 7.00 3.77
N LEU A 178 -10.27 5.89 4.19
CA LEU A 178 -10.48 4.73 3.31
C LEU A 178 -11.62 4.92 2.30
N ARG A 179 -12.48 5.91 2.52
CA ARG A 179 -13.77 6.05 1.81
C ARG A 179 -13.61 6.14 0.30
N SER A 180 -12.70 6.98 -0.19
CA SER A 180 -12.47 7.17 -1.63
C SER A 180 -11.93 5.91 -2.29
N LEU A 181 -10.90 5.29 -1.69
CA LEU A 181 -10.28 4.07 -2.21
C LEU A 181 -11.25 2.90 -2.24
N ILE A 182 -12.07 2.75 -1.19
CA ILE A 182 -13.09 1.69 -1.15
C ILE A 182 -14.14 1.93 -2.25
N ALA A 183 -14.62 3.17 -2.42
CA ALA A 183 -15.59 3.49 -3.47
C ALA A 183 -15.04 3.24 -4.89
N GLU A 184 -13.74 3.46 -5.09
CA GLU A 184 -13.09 3.25 -6.39
C GLU A 184 -12.75 1.78 -6.66
N LYS A 185 -12.23 1.06 -5.66
CA LYS A 185 -11.52 -0.21 -5.88
C LYS A 185 -12.25 -1.45 -5.37
N VAL A 186 -13.22 -1.30 -4.47
CA VAL A 186 -13.84 -2.42 -3.76
C VAL A 186 -15.27 -2.67 -4.26
N LYS A 187 -15.53 -3.88 -4.75
CA LYS A 187 -16.87 -4.33 -5.17
C LYS A 187 -17.75 -4.71 -3.97
N HIS A 188 -17.15 -5.40 -3.01
CA HIS A 188 -17.84 -5.83 -1.79
C HIS A 188 -16.95 -5.65 -0.57
N LEU A 189 -17.53 -5.12 0.50
CA LEU A 189 -16.88 -4.92 1.78
C LEU A 189 -17.53 -5.85 2.81
N VAL A 190 -16.73 -6.74 3.39
CA VAL A 190 -17.13 -7.63 4.48
C VAL A 190 -16.53 -7.09 5.77
N LEU A 191 -17.38 -6.69 6.70
CA LEU A 191 -16.95 -6.14 7.99
C LEU A 191 -16.91 -7.22 9.07
N ILE A 192 -15.85 -7.24 9.88
CA ILE A 192 -15.66 -8.21 10.96
C ILE A 192 -15.21 -7.56 12.28
N GLY A 193 -15.56 -8.19 13.40
CA GLY A 193 -15.07 -7.81 14.72
C GLY A 193 -15.68 -6.52 15.29
N ALA A 194 -15.12 -6.06 16.41
CA ALA A 194 -15.72 -5.00 17.24
C ALA A 194 -15.77 -3.62 16.58
N ALA A 195 -14.91 -3.34 15.59
CA ALA A 195 -14.88 -2.06 14.89
C ALA A 195 -15.94 -1.93 13.77
N SER A 196 -16.68 -2.99 13.46
CA SER A 196 -17.57 -3.07 12.29
C SER A 196 -18.55 -1.89 12.19
N ASP A 197 -19.26 -1.58 13.27
CA ASP A 197 -20.29 -0.52 13.26
C ASP A 197 -19.68 0.87 12.99
N LYS A 198 -18.51 1.14 13.58
CA LYS A 198 -17.79 2.40 13.38
C LYS A 198 -17.26 2.52 11.96
N ILE A 199 -16.74 1.44 11.40
CA ILE A 199 -16.28 1.39 10.00
C ILE A 199 -17.48 1.59 9.07
N GLN A 200 -18.59 0.91 9.31
CA GLN A 200 -19.82 1.05 8.53
C GLN A 200 -20.33 2.49 8.54
N ALA A 201 -20.37 3.13 9.70
CA ALA A 201 -20.78 4.53 9.83
C ALA A 201 -19.90 5.46 8.97
N ALA A 202 -18.58 5.32 9.06
CA ALA A 202 -17.63 6.13 8.30
C ALA A 202 -17.72 5.91 6.77
N LEU A 203 -18.04 4.69 6.34
CA LEU A 203 -18.02 4.28 4.93
C LEU A 203 -19.40 4.20 4.27
N SER A 204 -20.47 4.57 4.97
CA SER A 204 -21.84 4.50 4.45
C SER A 204 -22.10 5.44 3.28
N GLY A 205 -22.96 5.05 2.32
CA GLY A 205 -23.39 5.93 1.21
C GLY A 205 -22.36 6.13 0.10
N ILE A 206 -21.60 5.09 -0.24
CA ILE A 206 -20.50 5.14 -1.23
C ILE A 206 -20.83 4.44 -2.56
N CYS A 207 -22.03 3.88 -2.75
CA CYS A 207 -22.36 3.12 -3.95
C CYS A 207 -23.78 3.37 -4.47
N THR A 208 -23.99 3.02 -5.74
CA THR A 208 -25.28 3.02 -6.42
C THR A 208 -25.68 1.58 -6.72
N VAL A 209 -26.89 1.20 -6.32
CA VAL A 209 -27.49 -0.09 -6.72
C VAL A 209 -28.33 0.12 -7.98
N LEU A 210 -27.97 -0.55 -9.06
CA LEU A 210 -28.66 -0.46 -10.35
C LEU A 210 -29.33 -1.79 -10.71
N LEU A 211 -30.65 -1.76 -10.95
CA LEU A 211 -31.36 -2.87 -11.59
C LEU A 211 -31.26 -2.73 -13.11
N ALA A 212 -30.37 -3.50 -13.74
CA ALA A 212 -30.21 -3.59 -15.19
C ALA A 212 -30.13 -5.08 -15.60
N PRO A 213 -31.27 -5.80 -15.67
CA PRO A 213 -31.29 -7.26 -15.65
C PRO A 213 -30.82 -7.96 -16.93
N ALA A 214 -30.62 -7.23 -18.03
CA ALA A 214 -30.23 -7.76 -19.36
C ALA A 214 -31.15 -8.86 -19.96
N CYS A 215 -32.18 -9.29 -19.24
CA CYS A 215 -33.08 -10.40 -19.57
C CYS A 215 -34.56 -9.99 -19.48
N SER A 216 -35.43 -10.75 -20.16
CA SER A 216 -36.89 -10.64 -20.01
C SER A 216 -37.31 -10.97 -18.57
N SER A 217 -38.54 -10.63 -18.19
CA SER A 217 -39.05 -10.80 -16.82
C SER A 217 -39.96 -12.00 -16.62
N TYR A 218 -40.34 -12.69 -17.70
CA TYR A 218 -41.46 -13.64 -17.76
C TYR A 218 -41.24 -14.96 -17.02
N ASP A 219 -40.03 -15.21 -16.52
CA ASP A 219 -39.72 -16.34 -15.65
C ASP A 219 -40.23 -16.14 -14.21
N MET A 220 -40.23 -14.89 -13.73
CA MET A 220 -40.58 -14.54 -12.34
C MET A 220 -41.69 -13.49 -12.21
N PHE A 221 -42.01 -12.76 -13.29
CA PHE A 221 -42.92 -11.61 -13.27
C PHE A 221 -43.78 -11.56 -14.54
N ASP A 222 -44.99 -11.04 -14.42
CA ASP A 222 -45.95 -10.87 -15.51
C ASP A 222 -45.43 -9.92 -16.60
N ASN A 223 -44.62 -8.92 -16.23
CA ASN A 223 -44.00 -7.96 -17.15
C ASN A 223 -42.83 -7.21 -16.46
N PHE A 224 -42.12 -6.39 -17.24
CA PHE A 224 -40.95 -5.68 -16.72
C PHE A 224 -41.34 -4.56 -15.73
N GLU A 225 -42.55 -4.00 -15.86
CA GLU A 225 -43.09 -3.01 -14.93
C GLU A 225 -43.28 -3.61 -13.54
N GLN A 226 -43.86 -4.80 -13.43
CA GLN A 226 -44.03 -5.50 -12.16
C GLN A 226 -42.68 -5.76 -11.49
N ARG A 227 -41.67 -6.25 -12.23
CA ARG A 227 -40.29 -6.40 -11.73
C ARG A 227 -39.72 -5.08 -11.20
N GLY A 228 -39.93 -3.99 -11.93
CA GLY A 228 -39.51 -2.65 -11.51
C GLY A 228 -40.24 -2.14 -10.26
N GLN A 229 -41.52 -2.46 -10.09
CA GLN A 229 -42.29 -2.08 -8.90
C GLN A 229 -41.85 -2.87 -7.67
N VAL A 230 -41.53 -4.16 -7.82
CA VAL A 230 -40.96 -4.96 -6.73
C VAL A 230 -39.64 -4.36 -6.26
N PHE A 231 -38.74 -4.00 -7.18
CA PHE A 231 -37.49 -3.31 -6.82
C PHE A 231 -37.72 -2.01 -6.04
N LYS A 232 -38.64 -1.15 -6.50
CA LYS A 232 -38.98 0.09 -5.79
C LYS A 232 -39.56 -0.17 -4.40
N SER A 233 -40.40 -1.19 -4.26
CA SER A 233 -41.02 -1.58 -3.00
C SER A 233 -39.98 -2.07 -1.99
N GLU A 234 -39.03 -2.91 -2.43
CA GLU A 234 -37.93 -3.37 -1.57
C GLU A 234 -37.01 -2.22 -1.15
N VAL A 235 -36.70 -1.28 -2.04
CA VAL A 235 -35.94 -0.07 -1.69
C VAL A 235 -36.71 0.78 -0.66
N ALA A 236 -38.03 0.91 -0.78
CA ALA A 236 -38.85 1.61 0.20
C ALA A 236 -38.86 0.90 1.57
N ASN A 237 -38.94 -0.43 1.58
CA ASN A 237 -38.86 -1.25 2.80
C ASN A 237 -37.49 -1.11 3.49
N LEU A 238 -36.40 -1.10 2.72
CA LEU A 238 -35.06 -0.85 3.23
C LEU A 238 -34.96 0.54 3.85
N LYS A 239 -35.49 1.56 3.18
CA LYS A 239 -35.52 2.94 3.70
C LYS A 239 -36.28 3.02 5.03
N ALA A 240 -37.43 2.35 5.15
CA ALA A 240 -38.23 2.35 6.36
C ALA A 240 -37.55 1.66 7.56
N LYS A 241 -36.69 0.65 7.32
CA LYS A 241 -35.93 -0.03 8.39
C LYS A 241 -34.77 0.78 8.95
N HIS A 242 -34.32 1.81 8.23
CA HIS A 242 -33.15 2.63 8.55
C HIS A 242 -33.50 4.11 8.80
N GLN A 243 -34.80 4.44 8.92
CA GLN A 243 -35.32 5.69 9.46
C GLN A 243 -35.70 5.50 10.92
#